data_AF-A0A9P7R6L8-F1
#
_entry.id   AF-A0A9P7R6L8-F1
#
_cell.length_a   1.000
_cell.length_b   1.000
_cell.length_c   1.000
_cell.angle_alpha   90.00
_cell.angle_beta   90.00
_cell.angle_gamma   90.00
#
_symmetry.space_group_name_H-M   'P 1'
#
loop_
_entity.id
_entity.type
_entity.pdbx_description
1 polymer ?
#
loop_
_entity_poly.entity_id
_entity_poly.type
_entity_poly.pdbx_seq_one_letter_code
_entity_poly.pdbx_strand_id
1 'polypeptide(L)'
;MDFAALMSKELDKSKKPTSTAAAASSSSKYIKRADVEAKRREDYLAEQARVEAEREAKAAAKRKREEDDAAENKIREEKRQKLAEESRRRREEKEAEEERARRKRLGLPELVKATAGDDDDAAVEEGAEDIPDGQLAEKLRALGEPATLFGEGHGARLRRYRRLTTVLTKGPIPTTLQLVEEKDMKVGAAVPKDKEGRRWLFRQLASYFTMVLAEYEKAMEAERRDTTASKTAYSAMVQSRENLKPLFRKFEKYDLDDDLLAPIIEIVKAAQERRYVDANDGYLRLSIGKAAWPIGVTMVGIHERSAREKLHDGERGHVMGDEVTRKYLQSIKRLLTFAQVRWPPTDVRQLMG
;
A
#
# COMPACT_ATOMS: atom_id res chain seq x y z
N MET A 1 33.54 11.39 42.07
CA MET A 1 33.90 10.16 41.34
C MET A 1 35.40 10.09 41.30
N ASP A 2 35.97 9.04 41.89
CA ASP A 2 37.38 8.97 42.25
C ASP A 2 38.23 8.53 41.04
N PHE A 3 38.89 9.48 40.39
CA PHE A 3 39.67 9.28 39.15
C PHE A 3 40.85 8.31 39.37
N ALA A 4 41.36 8.24 40.61
CA ALA A 4 42.41 7.32 41.00
C ALA A 4 41.94 5.85 40.92
N ALA A 5 40.67 5.58 41.26
CA ALA A 5 40.09 4.24 41.21
C ALA A 5 39.79 3.76 39.77
N LEU A 6 39.64 4.70 38.83
CA LEU A 6 39.49 4.40 37.40
C LEU A 6 40.84 4.16 36.72
N MET A 7 41.87 4.95 37.08
CA MET A 7 43.23 4.77 36.58
C MET A 7 43.88 3.49 37.10
N SER A 8 43.64 3.09 38.35
CA SER A 8 44.11 1.80 38.87
C SER A 8 43.45 0.63 38.13
N LYS A 9 42.15 0.72 37.85
CA LYS A 9 41.41 -0.26 37.04
C LYS A 9 41.92 -0.37 35.60
N GLU A 10 42.37 0.72 34.98
CA GLU A 10 42.98 0.67 33.65
C GLU A 10 44.41 0.11 33.67
N LEU A 11 45.20 0.46 34.68
CA LEU A 11 46.55 -0.08 34.85
C LEU A 11 46.53 -1.60 35.12
N ASP A 12 45.57 -2.09 35.92
CA ASP A 12 45.39 -3.52 36.17
C ASP A 12 44.88 -4.29 34.94
N LYS A 13 44.15 -3.61 34.03
CA LYS A 13 43.74 -4.18 32.74
C LYS A 13 44.89 -4.29 31.74
N SER A 14 45.87 -3.39 31.83
CA SER A 14 47.06 -3.37 30.96
C SER A 14 48.17 -4.33 31.40
N LYS A 15 48.18 -4.74 32.68
CA LYS A 15 49.07 -5.79 33.20
C LYS A 15 48.50 -7.17 32.91
N LYS A 16 48.78 -7.65 31.70
CA LYS A 16 48.72 -9.07 31.35
C LYS A 16 49.52 -9.85 32.42
N PRO A 17 48.99 -10.92 33.04
CA PRO A 17 49.79 -11.73 33.96
C PRO A 17 50.86 -12.47 33.13
N THR A 18 52.09 -11.96 33.17
CA THR A 18 53.26 -12.83 33.02
C THR A 18 53.17 -13.85 34.13
N SER A 19 52.76 -15.06 33.76
CA SER A 19 52.67 -16.22 34.62
C SER A 19 54.03 -16.52 35.24
N THR A 20 54.26 -16.07 36.46
CA THR A 20 55.11 -16.78 37.42
C THR A 20 54.39 -18.06 37.82
N ALA A 21 54.46 -19.07 36.95
CA ALA A 21 54.15 -20.43 37.32
C ALA A 21 55.39 -21.01 38.01
N ALA A 22 55.36 -21.02 39.34
CA ALA A 22 56.13 -21.98 40.11
C ALA A 22 55.56 -23.38 39.79
N ALA A 23 56.18 -24.07 38.84
CA ALA A 23 56.01 -25.50 38.63
C ALA A 23 57.41 -26.10 38.56
N ALA A 24 57.86 -26.64 39.70
CA ALA A 24 59.00 -27.54 39.73
C ALA A 24 58.65 -28.82 38.96
N SER A 25 59.36 -29.11 37.86
CA SER A 25 60.07 -30.39 37.62
C SER A 25 60.34 -30.65 36.14
N SER A 26 61.63 -30.77 35.82
CA SER A 26 62.24 -31.35 34.60
C SER A 26 62.01 -30.66 33.25
N SER A 27 62.80 -29.62 32.98
CA SER A 27 63.03 -29.14 31.62
C SER A 27 63.90 -30.14 30.84
N SER A 28 63.28 -31.10 30.15
CA SER A 28 64.01 -31.83 29.10
C SER A 28 64.26 -30.85 27.94
N LYS A 29 65.51 -30.68 27.55
CA LYS A 29 65.93 -29.81 26.43
C LYS A 29 65.41 -30.30 25.06
N TYR A 30 64.69 -31.42 25.04
CA TYR A 30 64.19 -32.10 23.85
C TYR A 30 62.70 -32.42 24.05
N ILE A 31 61.83 -31.65 23.39
CA ILE A 31 60.40 -31.95 23.29
C ILE A 31 60.19 -32.75 22.00
N LYS A 32 59.51 -33.89 22.08
CA LYS A 32 59.20 -34.68 20.88
C LYS A 32 58.30 -33.86 19.97
N ARG A 33 58.60 -33.85 18.67
CA ARG A 33 57.82 -33.08 17.67
C ARG A 33 56.34 -33.46 17.67
N ALA A 34 56.03 -34.73 17.95
CA ALA A 34 54.66 -35.22 18.07
C ALA A 34 53.87 -34.51 19.18
N ASP A 35 54.47 -34.28 20.35
CA ASP A 35 53.81 -33.64 21.49
C ASP A 35 53.60 -32.14 21.24
N VAL A 36 54.52 -31.49 20.52
CA VAL A 36 54.37 -30.09 20.10
C VAL A 36 53.26 -29.92 19.07
N GLU A 37 53.14 -30.84 18.12
CA GLU A 37 52.07 -30.81 17.11
C GLU A 37 50.71 -31.17 17.69
N ALA A 38 50.65 -32.13 18.61
CA ALA A 38 49.43 -32.46 19.35
C ALA A 38 48.91 -31.22 20.10
N LYS A 39 49.79 -30.53 20.84
CA LYS A 39 49.42 -29.31 21.55
C LYS A 39 48.95 -28.18 20.63
N ARG A 40 49.60 -27.98 19.47
CA ARG A 40 49.13 -27.00 18.47
C ARG A 40 47.75 -27.35 17.92
N ARG A 41 47.46 -28.64 17.70
CA ARG A 41 46.15 -29.09 17.22
C ARG A 41 45.07 -28.88 18.29
N GLU A 42 45.39 -29.18 19.55
CA GLU A 42 44.51 -28.92 20.69
C GLU A 42 44.22 -27.42 20.86
N ASP A 43 45.25 -26.57 20.78
CA ASP A 43 45.10 -25.11 20.86
C ASP A 43 44.24 -24.58 19.70
N TYR A 44 44.44 -25.09 18.47
CA TYR A 44 43.64 -24.72 17.29
C TYR A 44 42.17 -25.14 17.42
N LEU A 45 41.91 -26.37 17.87
CA LEU A 45 40.55 -26.86 18.08
C LEU A 45 39.85 -26.10 19.22
N ALA A 46 40.58 -25.76 20.28
CA ALA A 46 40.06 -24.94 21.37
C ALA A 46 39.74 -23.51 20.91
N GLU A 47 40.59 -22.91 20.06
CA GLU A 47 40.34 -21.60 19.47
C GLU A 47 39.12 -21.63 18.54
N GLN A 48 39.00 -22.65 17.69
CA GLN A 48 37.86 -22.83 16.80
C GLN A 48 36.55 -23.01 17.60
N ALA A 49 36.55 -23.85 18.63
CA ALA A 49 35.39 -24.06 19.50
C ALA A 49 34.99 -22.77 20.23
N ARG A 50 35.95 -21.93 20.63
CA ARG A 50 35.66 -20.62 21.23
C ARG A 50 35.02 -19.64 20.24
N VAL A 51 35.50 -19.61 19.00
CA VAL A 51 34.94 -18.75 17.95
C VAL A 51 33.51 -19.19 17.60
N GLU A 52 33.27 -20.49 17.51
CA GLU A 52 31.93 -21.05 17.26
C GLU A 52 30.97 -20.74 18.43
N ALA A 53 31.39 -20.96 19.67
CA ALA A 53 30.59 -20.62 20.85
C ALA A 53 30.29 -19.10 20.95
N GLU A 54 31.24 -18.23 20.58
CA GLU A 54 31.01 -16.78 20.54
C GLU A 54 30.00 -16.39 19.44
N ARG A 55 30.06 -17.02 18.27
CA ARG A 55 29.07 -16.82 17.19
C ARG A 55 27.68 -17.28 17.60
N GLU A 56 27.58 -18.44 18.23
CA GLU A 56 26.31 -18.97 18.74
C GLU A 56 25.73 -18.09 19.84
N ALA A 57 26.55 -17.62 20.78
CA ALA A 57 26.12 -16.70 21.83
C ALA A 57 25.62 -15.36 21.25
N LYS A 58 26.31 -14.81 20.24
CA LYS A 58 25.86 -13.60 19.53
C LYS A 58 24.55 -13.83 18.78
N ALA A 59 24.38 -14.97 18.12
CA ALA A 59 23.14 -15.31 17.42
C ALA A 59 21.97 -15.53 18.38
N ALA A 60 22.20 -16.17 19.54
CA ALA A 60 21.21 -16.35 20.58
C ALA A 60 20.81 -15.01 21.22
N ALA A 61 21.76 -14.14 21.52
CA ALA A 61 21.49 -12.80 22.05
C ALA A 61 20.70 -11.94 21.05
N LYS A 62 21.00 -12.05 19.75
CA LYS A 62 20.25 -11.35 18.69
C LYS A 62 18.81 -11.85 18.61
N ARG A 63 18.59 -13.17 18.59
CA ARG A 63 17.23 -13.76 18.57
C ARG A 63 16.42 -13.33 19.78
N LYS A 64 17.01 -13.37 20.98
CA LYS A 64 16.33 -12.94 22.20
C LYS A 64 15.90 -11.47 22.13
N ARG A 65 16.77 -10.59 21.62
CA ARG A 65 16.44 -9.17 21.44
C ARG A 65 15.30 -8.96 20.43
N GLU A 66 15.33 -9.68 19.31
CA GLU A 66 14.25 -9.61 18.31
C GLU A 66 12.91 -10.14 18.86
N GLU A 67 12.93 -11.17 19.69
CA GLU A 67 11.76 -11.70 20.39
C GLU A 67 11.20 -10.69 21.41
N ASP A 68 12.06 -10.09 22.23
CA ASP A 68 11.67 -9.05 23.20
C ASP A 68 11.09 -7.81 22.49
N ASP A 69 11.75 -7.31 21.45
CA ASP A 69 11.28 -6.17 20.65
C ASP A 69 9.92 -6.48 19.95
N ALA A 70 9.74 -7.71 19.47
CA ALA A 70 8.47 -8.14 18.86
C ALA A 70 7.35 -8.25 19.90
N ALA A 71 7.65 -8.70 21.12
CA ALA A 71 6.68 -8.76 22.21
C ALA A 71 6.24 -7.36 22.65
N GLU A 72 7.18 -6.41 22.79
CA GLU A 72 6.85 -5.01 23.11
C GLU A 72 5.97 -4.35 22.04
N ASN A 73 6.26 -4.62 20.76
CA ASN A 73 5.45 -4.10 19.66
C ASN A 73 4.03 -4.66 19.66
N LYS A 74 3.85 -5.96 19.91
CA LYS A 74 2.51 -6.56 20.07
C LYS A 74 1.72 -5.90 21.20
N ILE A 75 2.35 -5.69 22.36
CA ILE A 75 1.71 -5.00 23.50
C ILE A 75 1.30 -3.57 23.13
N ARG A 76 2.15 -2.84 22.39
CA ARG A 76 1.84 -1.47 21.94
C ARG A 76 0.69 -1.44 20.93
N GLU A 77 0.65 -2.39 20.00
CA GLU A 77 -0.41 -2.52 19.01
C GLU A 77 -1.75 -2.89 19.65
N GLU A 78 -1.78 -3.85 20.59
CA GLU A 78 -2.98 -4.21 21.34
C GLU A 78 -3.52 -3.03 22.15
N LYS A 79 -2.64 -2.26 22.81
CA LYS A 79 -3.05 -1.03 23.52
C LYS A 79 -3.64 0.01 22.55
N ARG A 80 -3.03 0.19 21.38
CA ARG A 80 -3.52 1.11 20.34
C ARG A 80 -4.87 0.66 19.79
N GLN A 81 -5.05 -0.63 19.56
CA GLN A 81 -6.31 -1.20 19.10
C GLN A 81 -7.42 -1.03 20.14
N LYS A 82 -7.14 -1.33 21.41
CA LYS A 82 -8.11 -1.12 22.51
C LYS A 82 -8.54 0.34 22.64
N LEU A 83 -7.59 1.29 22.59
CA LEU A 83 -7.90 2.72 22.62
C LEU A 83 -8.69 3.16 21.38
N ALA A 84 -8.37 2.63 20.20
CA ALA A 84 -9.10 2.93 18.97
C ALA A 84 -10.53 2.39 19.02
N GLU A 85 -10.72 1.17 19.52
CA GLU A 85 -12.03 0.54 19.70
C GLU A 85 -12.87 1.28 20.74
N GLU A 86 -12.29 1.65 21.88
CA GLU A 86 -12.95 2.47 22.90
C GLU A 86 -13.34 3.86 22.37
N SER A 87 -12.47 4.49 21.57
CA SER A 87 -12.77 5.78 20.93
C SER A 87 -13.87 5.68 19.87
N ARG A 88 -13.91 4.59 19.10
CA ARG A 88 -14.98 4.32 18.12
C ARG A 88 -16.31 4.10 18.84
N ARG A 89 -16.33 3.26 19.87
CA ARG A 89 -17.53 3.01 20.68
C ARG A 89 -18.07 4.29 21.30
N ARG A 90 -17.20 5.17 21.83
CA ARG A 90 -17.60 6.47 22.37
C ARG A 90 -18.15 7.44 21.32
N ARG A 91 -17.68 7.37 20.07
CA ARG A 91 -18.22 8.18 18.96
C ARG A 91 -19.59 7.66 18.54
N GLU A 92 -19.73 6.36 18.38
CA GLU A 92 -21.00 5.70 18.02
C GLU A 92 -22.08 5.93 19.09
N GLU A 93 -21.72 5.84 20.38
CA GLU A 93 -22.65 6.13 21.48
C GLU A 93 -23.13 7.59 21.46
N LYS A 94 -22.22 8.54 21.22
CA LYS A 94 -22.57 9.96 21.10
C LYS A 94 -23.44 10.25 19.89
N GLU A 95 -23.09 9.68 18.74
CA GLU A 95 -23.87 9.84 17.51
C GLU A 95 -25.28 9.23 17.66
N ALA A 96 -25.39 8.06 18.30
CA ALA A 96 -26.68 7.46 18.63
C ALA A 96 -27.47 8.28 19.66
N GLU A 97 -26.82 8.92 20.63
CA GLU A 97 -27.47 9.87 21.55
C GLU A 97 -27.95 11.14 20.84
N GLU A 98 -27.15 11.70 19.95
CA GLU A 98 -27.51 12.86 19.13
C GLU A 98 -28.67 12.53 18.18
N GLU A 99 -28.65 11.35 17.56
CA GLU A 99 -29.75 10.87 16.71
C GLU A 99 -31.03 10.63 17.52
N ARG A 100 -30.93 10.04 18.72
CA ARG A 100 -32.06 9.87 19.65
C ARG A 100 -32.62 11.22 20.11
N ALA A 101 -31.75 12.18 20.45
CA ALA A 101 -32.16 13.53 20.84
C ALA A 101 -32.81 14.29 19.68
N ARG A 102 -32.28 14.13 18.46
CA ARG A 102 -32.84 14.71 17.23
C ARG A 102 -34.22 14.12 16.91
N ARG A 103 -34.39 12.80 17.03
CA ARG A 103 -35.70 12.13 16.86
C ARG A 103 -36.70 12.54 17.92
N LYS A 104 -36.29 12.62 19.19
CA LYS A 104 -37.13 13.10 20.30
C LYS A 104 -37.58 14.55 20.09
N ARG A 105 -36.70 15.41 19.55
CA ARG A 105 -37.04 16.81 19.19
C ARG A 105 -38.03 16.89 18.02
N LEU A 106 -38.00 15.93 17.11
CA LEU A 106 -38.89 15.84 15.94
C LEU A 106 -40.17 15.03 16.19
N GLY A 107 -40.36 14.47 17.38
CA GLY A 107 -41.56 13.68 17.73
C GLY A 107 -41.64 12.30 17.05
N LEU A 108 -40.52 11.76 16.55
CA LEU A 108 -40.45 10.43 15.95
C LEU A 108 -40.29 9.32 17.01
N PRO A 109 -40.86 8.11 16.81
CA PRO A 109 -40.69 6.98 17.72
C PRO A 109 -39.22 6.58 17.95
N GLU A 110 -38.92 6.05 19.13
CA GLU A 110 -37.58 5.57 19.50
C GLU A 110 -37.20 4.35 18.65
N LEU A 111 -35.99 4.37 18.10
CA LEU A 111 -35.46 3.25 17.32
C LEU A 111 -35.09 2.11 18.29
N VAL A 112 -35.95 1.10 18.39
CA VAL A 112 -35.65 -0.14 19.11
C VAL A 112 -34.48 -0.80 18.39
N LYS A 113 -33.35 -0.94 19.10
CA LYS A 113 -32.18 -1.66 18.60
C LYS A 113 -32.60 -3.11 18.36
N ALA A 114 -32.72 -3.49 17.09
CA ALA A 114 -33.01 -4.86 16.70
C ALA A 114 -31.99 -5.78 17.38
N THR A 115 -32.51 -6.73 18.16
CA THR A 115 -31.75 -7.74 18.87
C THR A 115 -30.97 -8.58 17.86
N ALA A 116 -29.69 -8.78 18.13
CA ALA A 116 -28.78 -9.65 17.41
C ALA A 116 -29.43 -11.00 17.08
N GLY A 117 -29.65 -11.24 15.79
CA GLY A 117 -30.30 -12.44 15.30
C GLY A 117 -30.68 -12.36 13.82
N ASP A 118 -29.82 -11.77 12.99
CA ASP A 118 -29.78 -12.05 11.54
C ASP A 118 -28.43 -11.54 10.99
N ASP A 119 -27.39 -12.36 11.14
CA ASP A 119 -26.03 -12.12 10.62
C ASP A 119 -25.93 -12.43 9.11
N ASP A 120 -26.90 -11.96 8.32
CA ASP A 120 -26.84 -12.06 6.85
C ASP A 120 -27.21 -10.76 6.13
N ASP A 121 -27.35 -9.64 6.85
CA ASP A 121 -27.37 -8.32 6.24
C ASP A 121 -25.95 -7.76 6.13
N ALA A 122 -25.16 -8.44 5.30
CA ALA A 122 -23.92 -7.88 4.78
C ALA A 122 -24.30 -6.70 3.88
N ALA A 123 -24.40 -5.52 4.52
CA ALA A 123 -24.48 -4.17 3.97
C ALA A 123 -24.72 -4.15 2.46
N VAL A 124 -25.98 -3.95 2.07
CA VAL A 124 -26.33 -3.51 0.71
C VAL A 124 -25.36 -2.38 0.36
N GLU A 125 -24.55 -2.56 -0.69
CA GLU A 125 -23.60 -1.54 -1.15
C GLU A 125 -24.28 -0.17 -1.16
N GLU A 126 -23.70 0.78 -0.41
CA GLU A 126 -24.20 2.16 -0.32
C GLU A 126 -24.52 2.69 -1.73
N GLY A 127 -25.79 2.99 -1.98
CA GLY A 127 -26.26 3.60 -3.23
C GLY A 127 -26.95 2.67 -4.22
N ALA A 128 -27.13 1.38 -3.92
CA ALA A 128 -27.76 0.45 -4.84
C ALA A 128 -29.23 0.16 -4.48
N GLU A 129 -30.17 0.64 -5.30
CA GLU A 129 -31.62 0.52 -5.12
C GLU A 129 -32.07 -0.91 -4.79
N ASP A 130 -32.82 -1.06 -3.70
CA ASP A 130 -33.37 -2.33 -3.26
C ASP A 130 -34.58 -2.72 -4.14
N ILE A 131 -34.55 -3.92 -4.72
CA ILE A 131 -35.61 -4.42 -5.62
C ILE A 131 -36.46 -5.40 -4.83
N PRO A 132 -37.78 -5.17 -4.67
CA PRO A 132 -38.65 -6.08 -3.94
C PRO A 132 -38.59 -7.53 -4.45
N ASP A 133 -38.68 -8.47 -3.52
CA ASP A 133 -38.47 -9.90 -3.75
C ASP A 133 -39.32 -10.49 -4.88
N GLY A 134 -40.58 -10.04 -5.01
CA GLY A 134 -41.48 -10.47 -6.09
C GLY A 134 -40.95 -10.10 -7.48
N GLN A 135 -40.49 -8.86 -7.65
CA GLN A 135 -39.92 -8.39 -8.92
C GLN A 135 -38.57 -9.05 -9.20
N LEU A 136 -37.77 -9.28 -8.17
CA LEU A 136 -36.47 -9.93 -8.28
C LEU A 136 -36.60 -11.37 -8.78
N ALA A 137 -37.59 -12.12 -8.25
CA ALA A 137 -37.89 -13.47 -8.69
C ALA A 137 -38.37 -13.51 -10.16
N GLU A 138 -39.23 -12.57 -10.58
CA GLU A 138 -39.66 -12.47 -11.98
C GLU A 138 -38.50 -12.15 -12.92
N LYS A 139 -37.65 -11.19 -12.54
CA LYS A 139 -36.48 -10.79 -13.32
C LYS A 139 -35.44 -11.93 -13.44
N LEU A 140 -35.25 -12.74 -12.38
CA LEU A 140 -34.39 -13.92 -12.42
C LEU A 140 -34.96 -15.03 -13.31
N ARG A 141 -36.28 -15.29 -13.22
CA ARG A 141 -36.95 -16.25 -14.12
C ARG A 141 -36.87 -15.83 -15.58
N ALA A 142 -36.99 -14.53 -15.87
CA ALA A 142 -36.85 -14.00 -17.22
C ALA A 142 -35.43 -14.21 -17.79
N LEU A 143 -34.42 -14.28 -16.93
CA LEU A 143 -33.03 -14.61 -17.30
C LEU A 143 -32.78 -16.13 -17.38
N GLY A 144 -33.79 -16.97 -17.11
CA GLY A 144 -33.66 -18.43 -17.09
C GLY A 144 -32.98 -18.99 -15.83
N GLU A 145 -32.81 -18.16 -14.79
CA GLU A 145 -32.15 -18.53 -13.55
C GLU A 145 -33.17 -18.88 -12.45
N PRO A 146 -32.85 -19.78 -11.50
CA PRO A 146 -33.73 -20.08 -10.38
C PRO A 146 -34.12 -18.83 -9.60
N ALA A 147 -35.39 -18.73 -9.21
CA ALA A 147 -35.90 -17.59 -8.45
C ALA A 147 -35.20 -17.43 -7.09
N THR A 148 -34.92 -18.55 -6.41
CA THR A 148 -34.24 -18.62 -5.12
C THR A 148 -33.30 -19.83 -5.10
N LEU A 149 -32.12 -19.70 -4.50
CA LEU A 149 -31.24 -20.83 -4.19
C LEU A 149 -31.38 -21.22 -2.72
N PHE A 150 -31.01 -22.46 -2.39
CA PHE A 150 -31.06 -22.96 -1.01
C PHE A 150 -30.12 -22.15 -0.10
N GLY A 151 -30.65 -21.64 1.01
CA GLY A 151 -29.90 -20.79 1.95
C GLY A 151 -29.63 -19.36 1.48
N GLU A 152 -30.26 -18.91 0.38
CA GLU A 152 -30.04 -17.56 -0.15
C GLU A 152 -31.05 -16.54 0.40
N GLY A 153 -30.57 -15.62 1.25
CA GLY A 153 -31.32 -14.44 1.70
C GLY A 153 -31.54 -13.38 0.60
N HIS A 154 -32.36 -12.37 0.90
CA HIS A 154 -32.73 -11.28 -0.03
C HIS A 154 -31.50 -10.56 -0.64
N GLY A 155 -30.56 -10.14 0.21
CA GLY A 155 -29.33 -9.46 -0.24
C GLY A 155 -28.46 -10.31 -1.15
N ALA A 156 -28.35 -11.62 -0.88
CA ALA A 156 -27.60 -12.55 -1.73
C ALA A 156 -28.26 -12.73 -3.10
N ARG A 157 -29.60 -12.85 -3.14
CA ARG A 157 -30.40 -12.91 -4.37
C ARG A 157 -30.25 -11.65 -5.21
N LEU A 158 -30.27 -10.48 -4.57
CA LEU A 158 -30.10 -9.18 -5.20
C LEU A 158 -28.69 -9.04 -5.80
N ARG A 159 -27.65 -9.49 -5.07
CA ARG A 159 -26.28 -9.56 -5.59
C ARG A 159 -26.17 -10.49 -6.80
N ARG A 160 -26.81 -11.66 -6.78
CA ARG A 160 -26.83 -12.58 -7.93
C ARG A 160 -27.48 -11.93 -9.14
N TYR A 161 -28.66 -11.35 -8.97
CA TYR A 161 -29.37 -10.67 -10.05
C TYR A 161 -28.56 -9.53 -10.66
N ARG A 162 -27.91 -8.71 -9.82
CA ARG A 162 -27.01 -7.65 -10.29
C ARG A 162 -25.80 -8.22 -11.04
N ARG A 163 -25.18 -9.28 -10.54
CA ARG A 163 -24.05 -9.95 -11.24
C ARG A 163 -24.45 -10.45 -12.63
N LEU A 164 -25.67 -10.96 -12.79
CA LEU A 164 -26.18 -11.47 -14.07
C LEU A 164 -26.57 -10.35 -15.03
N THR A 165 -27.10 -9.24 -14.52
CA THR A 165 -27.55 -8.10 -15.35
C THR A 165 -26.48 -7.07 -15.65
N THR A 166 -25.39 -7.06 -14.87
CA THR A 166 -24.27 -6.14 -15.09
C THR A 166 -23.53 -6.52 -16.37
N VAL A 167 -23.79 -5.78 -17.44
CA VAL A 167 -23.04 -5.90 -18.69
C VAL A 167 -21.67 -5.27 -18.48
N LEU A 168 -20.63 -6.11 -18.44
CA LEU A 168 -19.25 -5.66 -18.40
C LEU A 168 -18.78 -5.31 -19.82
N THR A 169 -18.11 -4.17 -19.95
CA THR A 169 -17.48 -3.77 -21.22
C THR A 169 -16.38 -4.74 -21.63
N LYS A 170 -16.30 -5.04 -22.93
CA LYS A 170 -15.21 -5.83 -23.51
C LYS A 170 -13.97 -4.94 -23.66
N GLY A 171 -13.12 -4.90 -22.63
CA GLY A 171 -11.87 -4.14 -22.64
C GLY A 171 -10.82 -4.74 -21.68
N PRO A 172 -9.58 -4.22 -21.71
CA PRO A 172 -8.49 -4.69 -20.84
C PRO A 172 -8.84 -4.66 -19.35
N ILE A 173 -9.63 -3.65 -18.94
CA ILE A 173 -10.25 -3.60 -17.61
C ILE A 173 -11.77 -3.67 -17.83
N PRO A 174 -12.43 -4.77 -17.43
CA PRO A 174 -13.89 -4.85 -17.48
C PRO A 174 -14.49 -3.80 -16.56
N THR A 175 -15.39 -2.97 -17.07
CA THR A 175 -16.10 -1.96 -16.28
C THR A 175 -17.61 -1.99 -16.56
N THR A 176 -18.39 -1.51 -15.61
CA THR A 176 -19.84 -1.30 -15.75
C THR A 176 -20.19 0.03 -16.43
N LEU A 177 -19.22 0.93 -16.55
CA LEU A 177 -19.41 2.23 -17.19
C LEU A 177 -19.56 2.07 -18.70
N GLN A 178 -20.56 2.75 -19.28
CA GLN A 178 -20.70 2.84 -20.72
C GLN A 178 -19.56 3.69 -21.32
N LEU A 179 -18.65 3.04 -22.04
CA LEU A 179 -17.56 3.72 -22.73
C LEU A 179 -18.11 4.69 -23.79
N VAL A 180 -17.33 5.73 -24.03
CA VAL A 180 -17.64 6.88 -24.88
C VAL A 180 -16.76 6.80 -26.14
N GLU A 181 -17.26 7.29 -27.27
CA GLU A 181 -16.50 7.31 -28.53
C GLU A 181 -15.31 8.30 -28.49
N GLU A 182 -14.31 8.09 -29.35
CA GLU A 182 -13.06 8.88 -29.37
C GLU A 182 -13.25 10.40 -29.47
N LYS A 183 -14.29 10.85 -30.17
CA LYS A 183 -14.60 12.29 -30.33
C LYS A 183 -14.99 12.93 -28.99
N ASP A 184 -15.70 12.18 -28.17
CA ASP A 184 -16.30 12.62 -26.92
C ASP A 184 -15.42 12.28 -25.70
N MET A 185 -14.28 11.61 -25.92
CA MET A 185 -13.30 11.28 -24.88
C MET A 185 -12.47 12.48 -24.40
N LYS A 186 -12.57 13.64 -25.07
CA LYS A 186 -11.81 14.84 -24.71
C LYS A 186 -12.28 15.40 -23.37
N VAL A 187 -11.34 15.50 -22.44
CA VAL A 187 -11.63 15.95 -21.08
C VAL A 187 -11.53 17.48 -20.99
N GLY A 188 -12.47 18.11 -20.27
CA GLY A 188 -12.41 19.53 -19.95
C GLY A 188 -11.28 19.89 -18.98
N ALA A 189 -11.06 21.18 -18.73
CA ALA A 189 -10.02 21.64 -17.81
C ALA A 189 -10.42 21.58 -16.32
N ALA A 190 -11.71 21.50 -16.03
CA ALA A 190 -12.26 21.67 -14.69
C ALA A 190 -13.11 20.46 -14.28
N VAL A 191 -13.14 20.19 -12.98
CA VAL A 191 -14.05 19.20 -12.38
C VAL A 191 -15.49 19.74 -12.48
N PRO A 192 -16.42 19.03 -13.14
CA PRO A 192 -17.82 19.41 -13.15
C PRO A 192 -18.41 19.35 -11.74
N LYS A 193 -19.15 20.40 -11.35
CA LYS A 193 -19.84 20.46 -10.05
C LYS A 193 -21.14 19.65 -10.04
N ASP A 194 -21.73 19.43 -11.22
CA ASP A 194 -22.98 18.71 -11.37
C ASP A 194 -22.77 17.19 -11.28
N LYS A 195 -23.71 16.49 -10.65
CA LYS A 195 -23.65 15.02 -10.54
C LYS A 195 -23.60 14.34 -11.90
N GLU A 196 -24.40 14.80 -12.86
CA GLU A 196 -24.42 14.28 -14.23
C GLU A 196 -23.11 14.56 -14.98
N GLY A 197 -22.58 15.78 -14.85
CA GLY A 197 -21.28 16.15 -15.41
C GLY A 197 -20.14 15.33 -14.84
N ARG A 198 -20.17 15.04 -13.54
CA ARG A 198 -19.18 14.17 -12.88
C ARG A 198 -19.28 12.74 -13.40
N ARG A 199 -20.50 12.18 -13.53
CA ARG A 199 -20.72 10.85 -14.14
C ARG A 199 -20.20 10.78 -15.57
N TRP A 200 -20.48 11.82 -16.37
CA TRP A 200 -19.98 11.94 -17.74
C TRP A 200 -18.46 11.96 -17.78
N LEU A 201 -17.83 12.78 -16.94
CA LEU A 201 -16.37 12.86 -16.83
C LEU A 201 -15.74 11.49 -16.50
N PHE A 202 -16.31 10.74 -15.54
CA PHE A 202 -15.81 9.42 -15.21
C PHE A 202 -15.91 8.43 -16.39
N ARG A 203 -16.96 8.53 -17.20
CA ARG A 203 -17.06 7.76 -18.45
C ARG A 203 -15.99 8.18 -19.46
N GLN A 204 -15.71 9.47 -19.61
CA GLN A 204 -14.63 9.97 -20.48
C GLN A 204 -13.25 9.44 -20.03
N LEU A 205 -12.95 9.54 -18.73
CA LEU A 205 -11.70 9.06 -18.14
C LEU A 205 -11.55 7.54 -18.31
N ALA A 206 -12.58 6.77 -17.97
CA ALA A 206 -12.58 5.32 -18.14
C ALA A 206 -12.34 4.92 -19.60
N SER A 207 -12.97 5.64 -20.54
CA SER A 207 -12.80 5.41 -21.98
C SER A 207 -11.38 5.72 -22.44
N TYR A 208 -10.79 6.83 -21.98
CA TYR A 208 -9.40 7.19 -22.28
C TYR A 208 -8.41 6.16 -21.77
N PHE A 209 -8.49 5.77 -20.50
CA PHE A 209 -7.58 4.76 -19.96
C PHE A 209 -7.77 3.40 -20.64
N THR A 210 -9.01 3.02 -20.98
CA THR A 210 -9.28 1.78 -21.70
C THR A 210 -8.67 1.78 -23.10
N MET A 211 -8.79 2.90 -23.84
CA MET A 211 -8.17 3.06 -25.16
C MET A 211 -6.63 2.99 -25.07
N VAL A 212 -6.00 3.71 -24.14
CA VAL A 212 -4.53 3.66 -23.98
C VAL A 212 -4.07 2.26 -23.60
N LEU A 213 -4.79 1.57 -22.69
CA LEU A 213 -4.46 0.20 -22.29
C LEU A 213 -4.60 -0.80 -23.46
N ALA A 214 -5.64 -0.66 -24.28
CA ALA A 214 -5.85 -1.53 -25.43
C ALA A 214 -4.74 -1.36 -26.48
N GLU A 215 -4.36 -0.11 -26.77
CA GLU A 215 -3.22 0.18 -27.64
C GLU A 215 -1.89 -0.29 -27.02
N TYR A 216 -1.75 -0.22 -25.69
CA TYR A 216 -0.57 -0.72 -25.00
C TYR A 216 -0.44 -2.24 -25.10
N GLU A 217 -1.52 -2.98 -24.82
CA GLU A 217 -1.55 -4.44 -25.01
C GLU A 217 -1.22 -4.83 -26.46
N LYS A 218 -1.81 -4.13 -27.44
CA LYS A 218 -1.57 -4.38 -28.87
C LYS A 218 -0.11 -4.11 -29.28
N ALA A 219 0.47 -3.01 -28.81
CA ALA A 219 1.87 -2.67 -29.09
C ALA A 219 2.83 -3.70 -28.47
N MET A 220 2.57 -4.11 -27.24
CA MET A 220 3.41 -5.09 -26.53
C MET A 220 3.32 -6.49 -27.15
N GLU A 221 2.16 -6.88 -27.66
CA GLU A 221 2.00 -8.16 -28.37
C GLU A 221 2.70 -8.12 -29.73
N ALA A 222 2.67 -6.99 -30.44
CA ALA A 222 3.40 -6.82 -31.70
C ALA A 222 4.92 -6.82 -31.52
N GLU A 223 5.43 -6.29 -30.41
CA GLU A 223 6.86 -6.24 -30.08
C GLU A 223 7.34 -7.45 -29.28
N ARG A 224 6.48 -8.46 -29.06
CA ARG A 224 6.77 -9.61 -28.22
C ARG A 224 7.94 -10.40 -28.78
N ARG A 225 9.03 -10.43 -28.03
CA ARG A 225 10.26 -11.19 -28.35
C ARG A 225 10.63 -12.05 -27.17
N ASP A 226 11.34 -13.15 -27.43
CA ASP A 226 11.79 -14.06 -26.38
C ASP A 226 13.06 -13.54 -25.66
N THR A 227 13.03 -12.27 -25.27
CA THR A 227 14.11 -11.58 -24.55
C THR A 227 13.67 -11.25 -23.14
N THR A 228 14.63 -11.17 -22.21
CA THR A 228 14.35 -10.75 -20.82
C THR A 228 13.71 -9.37 -20.78
N ALA A 229 14.21 -8.42 -21.58
CA ALA A 229 13.66 -7.08 -21.69
C ALA A 229 12.18 -7.07 -22.11
N SER A 230 11.80 -7.82 -23.15
CA SER A 230 10.41 -7.92 -23.62
C SER A 230 9.50 -8.56 -22.56
N LYS A 231 9.97 -9.61 -21.87
CA LYS A 231 9.23 -10.25 -20.76
C LYS A 231 9.00 -9.29 -19.59
N THR A 232 10.02 -8.53 -19.19
CA THR A 232 9.90 -7.52 -18.13
C THR A 232 8.94 -6.41 -18.52
N ALA A 233 9.01 -5.92 -19.76
CA ALA A 233 8.13 -4.89 -20.26
C ALA A 233 6.66 -5.38 -20.27
N TYR A 234 6.40 -6.60 -20.75
CA TYR A 234 5.06 -7.20 -20.74
C TYR A 234 4.53 -7.38 -19.32
N SER A 235 5.36 -7.85 -18.39
CA SER A 235 5.00 -7.96 -16.96
C SER A 235 4.64 -6.60 -16.36
N ALA A 236 5.40 -5.55 -16.67
CA ALA A 236 5.12 -4.20 -16.21
C ALA A 236 3.79 -3.66 -16.76
N MET A 237 3.44 -3.98 -18.01
CA MET A 237 2.13 -3.65 -18.60
C MET A 237 0.99 -4.36 -17.87
N VAL A 238 1.09 -5.67 -17.65
CA VAL A 238 0.07 -6.44 -16.90
C VAL A 238 -0.10 -5.89 -15.48
N GLN A 239 0.99 -5.61 -14.77
CA GLN A 239 0.94 -4.98 -13.45
C GLN A 239 0.25 -3.62 -13.50
N SER A 240 0.51 -2.82 -14.53
CA SER A 240 -0.10 -1.48 -14.66
C SER A 240 -1.62 -1.59 -14.78
N ARG A 241 -2.09 -2.55 -15.57
CA ARG A 241 -3.52 -2.87 -15.74
C ARG A 241 -4.16 -3.32 -14.42
N GLU A 242 -3.52 -4.25 -13.71
CA GLU A 242 -4.02 -4.75 -12.42
C GLU A 242 -4.11 -3.63 -11.37
N ASN A 243 -3.07 -2.80 -11.28
CA ASN A 243 -3.01 -1.65 -10.38
C ASN A 243 -4.05 -0.56 -10.70
N LEU A 244 -4.60 -0.50 -11.92
CA LEU A 244 -5.64 0.46 -12.31
C LEU A 244 -7.06 -0.02 -11.97
N LYS A 245 -7.28 -1.31 -11.70
CA LYS A 245 -8.62 -1.83 -11.34
C LYS A 245 -9.28 -1.08 -10.17
N PRO A 246 -8.57 -0.72 -9.08
CA PRO A 246 -9.15 0.07 -8.00
C PRO A 246 -9.63 1.46 -8.45
N LEU A 247 -8.93 2.10 -9.39
CA LEU A 247 -9.33 3.39 -9.95
C LEU A 247 -10.62 3.26 -10.77
N PHE A 248 -10.74 2.21 -11.58
CA PHE A 248 -11.98 1.94 -12.32
C PHE A 248 -13.17 1.68 -11.38
N ARG A 249 -12.96 0.94 -10.28
CA ARG A 249 -14.01 0.78 -9.25
C ARG A 249 -14.43 2.11 -8.63
N LYS A 250 -13.49 3.03 -8.39
CA LYS A 250 -13.80 4.38 -7.91
C LYS A 250 -14.60 5.18 -8.95
N PHE A 251 -14.30 5.02 -10.25
CA PHE A 251 -15.07 5.63 -11.32
C PHE A 251 -16.51 5.08 -11.39
N GLU A 252 -16.70 3.78 -11.21
CA GLU A 252 -18.01 3.13 -11.17
C GLU A 252 -18.87 3.61 -10.00
N LYS A 253 -18.25 3.79 -8.83
CA LYS A 253 -18.89 4.30 -7.62
C LYS A 253 -19.05 5.83 -7.60
N TYR A 254 -18.44 6.52 -8.56
CA TYR A 254 -18.33 7.98 -8.59
C TYR A 254 -17.66 8.57 -7.32
N ASP A 255 -16.80 7.78 -6.68
CA ASP A 255 -16.22 8.02 -5.36
C ASP A 255 -14.70 8.21 -5.48
N LEU A 256 -14.31 9.39 -5.96
CA LEU A 256 -12.93 9.83 -6.04
C LEU A 256 -12.85 11.28 -5.56
N ASP A 257 -11.97 11.56 -4.61
CA ASP A 257 -11.80 12.90 -4.04
C ASP A 257 -11.39 13.93 -5.10
N ASP A 258 -11.89 15.15 -4.99
CA ASP A 258 -11.60 16.24 -5.93
C ASP A 258 -10.10 16.58 -5.97
N ASP A 259 -9.40 16.40 -4.84
CA ASP A 259 -7.95 16.59 -4.72
C ASP A 259 -7.14 15.60 -5.58
N LEU A 260 -7.69 14.42 -5.87
CA LEU A 260 -7.11 13.43 -6.79
C LEU A 260 -7.65 13.62 -8.20
N LEU A 261 -8.94 13.90 -8.33
CA LEU A 261 -9.64 13.99 -9.60
C LEU A 261 -9.14 15.18 -10.44
N ALA A 262 -8.99 16.37 -9.86
CA ALA A 262 -8.57 17.56 -10.61
C ALA A 262 -7.17 17.41 -11.24
N PRO A 263 -6.13 16.91 -10.52
CA PRO A 263 -4.83 16.64 -11.14
C PRO A 263 -4.88 15.51 -12.18
N ILE A 264 -5.69 14.46 -11.97
CA ILE A 264 -5.85 13.39 -12.97
C ILE A 264 -6.45 13.95 -14.28
N ILE A 265 -7.43 14.86 -14.19
CA ILE A 265 -7.98 15.56 -15.35
C ILE A 265 -6.89 16.37 -16.06
N GLU A 266 -6.09 17.14 -15.31
CA GLU A 266 -5.00 17.95 -15.87
C GLU A 266 -4.00 17.07 -16.64
N ILE A 267 -3.59 15.96 -16.05
CA ILE A 267 -2.68 14.97 -16.65
C ILE A 267 -3.27 14.41 -17.95
N VAL A 268 -4.53 13.94 -17.91
CA VAL A 268 -5.19 13.35 -19.09
C VAL A 268 -5.37 14.39 -20.19
N LYS A 269 -5.80 15.60 -19.86
CA LYS A 269 -5.96 16.69 -20.83
C LYS A 269 -4.63 17.04 -21.49
N ALA A 270 -3.58 17.24 -20.71
CA ALA A 270 -2.24 17.54 -21.26
C ALA A 270 -1.72 16.39 -22.13
N ALA A 271 -1.96 15.13 -21.75
CA ALA A 271 -1.62 13.97 -22.57
C ALA A 271 -2.42 13.92 -23.89
N GLN A 272 -3.71 14.25 -23.86
CA GLN A 272 -4.56 14.34 -25.07
C GLN A 272 -4.10 15.45 -26.02
N GLU A 273 -3.59 16.56 -25.49
CA GLU A 273 -2.98 17.66 -26.26
C GLU A 273 -1.53 17.40 -26.67
N ARG A 274 -0.97 16.23 -26.33
CA ARG A 274 0.43 15.84 -26.56
C ARG A 274 1.46 16.77 -25.90
N ARG A 275 1.09 17.38 -24.77
CA ARG A 275 1.97 18.16 -23.89
C ARG A 275 2.46 17.29 -22.74
N TYR A 276 3.41 16.39 -23.01
CA TYR A 276 3.82 15.38 -22.03
C TYR A 276 4.64 15.94 -20.86
N VAL A 277 5.33 17.07 -21.04
CA VAL A 277 6.02 17.75 -19.94
C VAL A 277 5.00 18.30 -18.94
N ASP A 278 3.95 18.95 -19.43
CA ASP A 278 2.88 19.50 -18.59
C ASP A 278 2.12 18.37 -17.87
N ALA A 279 1.84 17.26 -18.57
CA ALA A 279 1.26 16.06 -17.95
C ALA A 279 2.18 15.46 -16.87
N ASN A 280 3.49 15.45 -17.09
CA ASN A 280 4.43 14.95 -16.11
C ASN A 280 4.53 15.87 -14.88
N ASP A 281 4.50 17.18 -15.08
CA ASP A 281 4.47 18.16 -13.99
C ASP A 281 3.23 17.98 -13.11
N GLY A 282 2.05 17.80 -13.73
CA GLY A 282 0.82 17.44 -13.01
C GLY A 282 0.95 16.15 -12.20
N TYR A 283 1.59 15.12 -12.77
CA TYR A 283 1.89 13.87 -12.06
C TYR A 283 2.84 14.06 -10.87
N LEU A 284 3.89 14.88 -11.02
CA LEU A 284 4.86 15.16 -9.95
C LEU A 284 4.19 15.93 -8.81
N ARG A 285 3.41 16.97 -9.13
CA ARG A 285 2.60 17.72 -8.15
C ARG A 285 1.69 16.80 -7.35
N LEU A 286 1.02 15.86 -8.01
CA LEU A 286 0.12 14.91 -7.38
C LEU A 286 0.86 13.88 -6.49
N SER A 287 1.92 13.26 -7.01
CA SER A 287 2.62 12.15 -6.35
C SER A 287 3.47 12.58 -5.15
N ILE A 288 4.02 13.80 -5.19
CA ILE A 288 4.78 14.39 -4.09
C ILE A 288 3.83 15.09 -3.10
N GLY A 289 2.77 15.71 -3.62
CA GLY A 289 1.89 16.61 -2.87
C GLY A 289 2.57 17.95 -2.56
N LYS A 290 1.91 18.78 -1.75
CA LYS A 290 2.44 20.09 -1.30
C LYS A 290 3.52 20.00 -0.21
N ALA A 291 3.93 18.77 0.13
CA ALA A 291 4.84 18.50 1.23
C ALA A 291 6.28 18.88 0.86
N ALA A 292 6.94 19.68 1.70
CA ALA A 292 8.35 19.99 1.52
C ALA A 292 9.28 18.76 1.67
N TRP A 293 8.82 17.71 2.36
CA TRP A 293 9.59 16.48 2.64
C TRP A 293 8.71 15.22 2.50
N PRO A 294 8.53 14.68 1.28
CA PRO A 294 7.48 13.69 0.99
C PRO A 294 7.71 12.30 1.59
N ILE A 295 8.95 11.91 1.84
CA ILE A 295 9.32 10.58 2.40
C ILE A 295 9.54 10.65 3.92
N GLY A 296 9.58 11.86 4.49
CA GLY A 296 10.09 12.11 5.83
C GLY A 296 11.62 12.03 5.89
N VAL A 297 12.23 12.70 6.88
CA VAL A 297 13.69 12.70 7.09
C VAL A 297 14.01 11.98 8.39
N THR A 298 14.36 10.70 8.32
CA THR A 298 14.85 9.95 9.49
C THR A 298 16.31 10.30 9.78
N MET A 299 16.68 10.37 11.06
CA MET A 299 18.05 10.11 11.54
C MET A 299 19.29 10.69 10.81
N VAL A 300 19.30 11.90 10.25
CA VAL A 300 20.54 12.49 9.67
C VAL A 300 21.27 13.31 10.74
N GLY A 301 22.21 12.70 11.46
CA GLY A 301 23.09 13.34 12.44
C GLY A 301 23.12 12.66 13.82
N ILE A 302 24.26 12.75 14.52
CA ILE A 302 24.50 12.14 15.85
C ILE A 302 23.73 12.87 16.98
N HIS A 303 23.27 14.10 16.74
CA HIS A 303 22.59 14.93 17.73
C HIS A 303 21.14 15.22 17.33
N GLU A 304 20.21 14.93 18.23
CA GLU A 304 18.79 15.24 18.11
C GLU A 304 18.55 16.73 18.40
N ARG A 305 17.76 17.41 17.54
CA ARG A 305 17.46 18.85 17.67
C ARG A 305 15.94 19.05 17.65
N SER A 306 15.42 19.94 18.49
CA SER A 306 13.98 20.22 18.65
C SER A 306 13.27 20.70 17.37
N ALA A 307 13.98 21.31 16.41
CA ALA A 307 13.42 21.65 15.09
C ALA A 307 13.09 20.42 14.23
N ARG A 308 13.59 19.23 14.61
CA ARG A 308 13.44 17.96 13.88
C ARG A 308 12.05 17.32 14.08
N GLU A 309 11.41 17.52 15.23
CA GLU A 309 10.04 17.01 15.47
C GLU A 309 9.02 17.69 14.54
N LYS A 310 9.16 19.00 14.32
CA LYS A 310 8.30 19.76 13.38
C LYS A 310 8.44 19.30 11.92
N LEU A 311 9.54 18.64 11.56
CA LEU A 311 9.75 18.06 10.22
C LEU A 311 9.24 16.61 10.12
N HIS A 312 9.08 15.91 11.24
CA HIS A 312 8.60 14.53 11.28
C HIS A 312 7.07 14.44 11.14
N ASP A 313 6.37 15.49 11.58
CA ASP A 313 4.91 15.65 11.54
C ASP A 313 4.40 16.53 10.39
N GLY A 314 5.29 16.93 9.47
CA GLY A 314 4.89 17.70 8.29
C GLY A 314 3.84 16.94 7.46
N GLU A 315 2.83 17.66 6.97
CA GLU A 315 1.74 17.13 6.13
C GLU A 315 2.31 16.17 5.09
N ARG A 316 2.11 14.86 5.30
CA ARG A 316 2.49 13.86 4.30
C ARG A 316 1.61 14.10 3.08
N GLY A 317 2.21 14.15 1.89
CA GLY A 317 1.46 14.24 0.65
C GLY A 317 0.38 13.15 0.62
N HIS A 318 -0.85 13.51 0.25
CA HIS A 318 -2.04 12.63 0.28
C HIS A 318 -1.78 11.25 -0.37
N VAL A 319 -0.91 11.19 -1.38
CA VAL A 319 -0.50 9.97 -2.10
C VAL A 319 0.44 9.05 -1.30
N MET A 320 1.22 9.59 -0.37
CA MET A 320 2.17 8.79 0.43
C MET A 320 1.47 7.96 1.52
N GLY A 321 0.24 8.32 1.91
CA GLY A 321 -0.53 7.65 2.95
C GLY A 321 -1.29 6.39 2.50
N ASP A 322 -1.62 6.29 1.22
CA ASP A 322 -2.41 5.18 0.65
C ASP A 322 -1.65 4.45 -0.46
N GLU A 323 -1.33 3.18 -0.23
CA GLU A 323 -0.61 2.30 -1.16
C GLU A 323 -1.42 2.03 -2.43
N VAL A 324 -2.74 1.95 -2.33
CA VAL A 324 -3.61 1.71 -3.50
C VAL A 324 -3.53 2.93 -4.43
N THR A 325 -3.62 4.13 -3.85
CA THR A 325 -3.44 5.39 -4.57
C THR A 325 -2.09 5.52 -5.24
N ARG A 326 -1.02 5.23 -4.51
CA ARG A 326 0.33 5.20 -5.07
C ARG A 326 0.43 4.27 -6.29
N LYS A 327 -0.10 3.06 -6.21
CA LYS A 327 -0.02 2.05 -7.28
C LYS A 327 -0.72 2.49 -8.57
N TYR A 328 -1.97 2.98 -8.50
CA TYR A 328 -2.64 3.41 -9.72
C TYR A 328 -2.02 4.68 -10.30
N LEU A 329 -1.49 5.60 -9.48
CA LEU A 329 -0.77 6.78 -9.97
C LEU A 329 0.53 6.40 -10.70
N GLN A 330 1.29 5.44 -10.17
CA GLN A 330 2.45 4.88 -10.88
C GLN A 330 2.04 4.23 -12.22
N SER A 331 0.89 3.55 -12.27
CA SER A 331 0.36 3.01 -13.53
C SER A 331 -0.01 4.11 -14.52
N ILE A 332 -0.63 5.21 -14.06
CA ILE A 332 -0.92 6.38 -14.92
C ILE A 332 0.38 6.92 -15.52
N LYS A 333 1.46 7.04 -14.72
CA LYS A 333 2.77 7.46 -15.22
C LYS A 333 3.33 6.52 -16.28
N ARG A 334 3.20 5.21 -16.11
CA ARG A 334 3.62 4.22 -17.13
C ARG A 334 2.82 4.37 -18.42
N LEU A 335 1.49 4.59 -18.32
CA LEU A 335 0.64 4.87 -19.46
C LEU A 335 1.02 6.17 -20.17
N LEU A 336 1.41 7.22 -19.44
CA LEU A 336 1.92 8.47 -20.02
C LEU A 336 3.21 8.23 -20.83
N THR A 337 4.16 7.48 -20.27
CA THR A 337 5.41 7.15 -20.98
C THR A 337 5.12 6.36 -22.26
N PHE A 338 4.20 5.40 -22.20
CA PHE A 338 3.76 4.67 -23.40
C PHE A 338 3.06 5.59 -24.41
N ALA A 339 2.15 6.45 -23.94
CA ALA A 339 1.41 7.38 -24.78
C ALA A 339 2.34 8.33 -25.54
N GLN A 340 3.42 8.81 -24.91
CA GLN A 340 4.43 9.63 -25.58
C GLN A 340 5.14 8.89 -26.74
N VAL A 341 5.45 7.61 -26.56
CA VAL A 341 6.08 6.80 -27.61
C VAL A 341 5.09 6.53 -28.75
N ARG A 342 3.84 6.23 -28.41
CA ARG A 342 2.79 5.89 -29.39
C ARG A 342 2.28 7.11 -30.16
N TRP A 343 2.16 8.25 -29.50
CA TRP A 343 1.71 9.53 -30.05
C TRP A 343 2.72 10.65 -29.73
N PRO A 344 3.84 10.73 -30.46
CA PRO A 344 4.87 11.72 -30.18
C PRO A 344 4.35 13.16 -30.15
N PRO A 345 4.92 14.02 -29.28
CA PRO A 345 4.58 15.43 -29.23
C PRO A 345 4.95 16.13 -30.54
N THR A 346 4.23 17.21 -30.85
CA THR A 346 4.52 18.02 -32.04
C THR A 346 5.76 18.90 -31.83
N ASP A 347 6.03 19.31 -30.59
CA ASP A 347 7.24 20.01 -30.18
C ASP A 347 8.18 19.05 -29.43
N VAL A 348 9.44 18.98 -29.84
CA VAL A 348 10.48 18.15 -29.20
C VAL A 348 10.69 18.55 -27.73
N ARG A 349 10.44 19.81 -27.37
CA ARG A 349 10.53 20.28 -25.97
C ARG A 349 9.50 19.65 -25.05
N GLN A 350 8.45 19.07 -25.62
CA GLN A 350 7.40 18.38 -24.88
C GLN A 350 7.69 16.89 -24.69
N LEU A 351 8.90 16.41 -25.03
CA LEU A 351 9.34 15.08 -24.66
C LEU A 351 9.68 15.04 -23.16
N MET A 352 8.99 14.19 -22.44
CA MET A 352 9.34 13.80 -21.08
C MET A 352 10.60 12.93 -21.13
N GLY A 353 11.69 13.43 -20.56
CA GLY A 353 12.98 12.75 -20.43
C GLY A 353 13.06 11.86 -19.19
#